data_AF-A0A7Y0DR38-F1
#
_entry.id   AF-A0A7Y0DR38-F1
#
_cell.length_a   1.000
_cell.length_b   1.000
_cell.length_c   1.000
_cell.angle_alpha   90.00
_cell.angle_beta   90.00
_cell.angle_gamma   90.00
#
_symmetry.space_group_name_H-M   'P 1'
#
loop_
_entity.id
_entity.type
_entity.pdbx_description
1 polymer ?
#
loop_
_entity_poly.entity_id
_entity_poly.type
_entity_poly.pdbx_seq_one_letter_code
_entity_poly.pdbx_strand_id
1 'polypeptide(L)' 'MNSLLKLSSVSLCIGILTGCQNQIENPEMQQCAQQNYQCEVNCEQQSTGEGMLYKVCNTKCIEAYNQCKENAQALGNVQ' A
#
# COMPACT_ATOMS: atom_id res chain seq x y z
N MET A 1 10.94 12.72 -41.46
CA MET A 1 11.92 11.81 -40.82
C MET A 1 12.37 12.45 -39.52
N ASN A 2 12.10 11.75 -38.41
CA ASN A 2 12.17 12.19 -37.03
C ASN A 2 13.60 12.50 -36.58
N SER A 3 13.78 13.57 -35.80
CA SER A 3 14.87 13.63 -34.83
C SER A 3 14.54 14.58 -33.66
N LEU A 4 14.55 13.96 -32.48
CA LEU A 4 15.09 14.50 -31.24
C LEU A 4 14.27 15.56 -30.49
N LEU A 5 13.12 15.14 -29.96
CA LEU A 5 12.66 15.60 -28.65
C LEU A 5 12.31 14.37 -27.79
N LYS A 6 13.35 13.76 -27.21
CA LYS A 6 13.21 12.84 -26.07
C LYS A 6 12.89 13.67 -24.83
N LEU A 7 11.64 14.07 -24.68
CA LEU A 7 11.08 14.41 -23.38
C LEU A 7 10.38 13.14 -22.91
N SER A 8 11.15 12.27 -22.24
CA SER A 8 10.59 11.18 -21.43
C SER A 8 9.92 11.82 -20.22
N SER A 9 8.71 12.30 -20.43
CA SER A 9 7.74 12.56 -19.37
C SER A 9 7.39 11.21 -18.77
N VAL A 10 8.15 10.79 -17.75
CA VAL A 10 7.65 9.81 -16.80
C VAL A 10 6.54 10.55 -16.04
N SER A 11 5.36 10.59 -16.65
CA SER A 11 4.13 10.95 -15.97
C SER A 11 3.93 9.85 -14.94
N LEU A 12 4.39 10.16 -13.74
CA LEU A 12 4.10 9.45 -12.51
C LEU A 12 2.57 9.41 -12.41
N CYS A 13 1.98 8.27 -12.79
CA CYS A 13 0.56 8.00 -12.60
C CYS A 13 0.29 7.86 -11.10
N ILE A 14 0.35 8.97 -10.37
CA ILE A 14 -0.27 9.10 -9.05
C ILE A 14 -1.68 9.61 -9.32
N GLY A 15 -2.66 8.75 -9.04
CA GLY A 15 -4.03 9.19 -8.89
C GLY A 15 -4.99 8.50 -9.83
N ILE A 16 -5.34 7.26 -9.51
CA ILE A 16 -6.76 6.85 -9.50
C ILE A 16 -6.97 5.91 -8.31
N LEU A 17 -7.04 6.50 -7.11
CA LEU A 17 -7.76 5.91 -5.98
C LEU A 17 -8.63 7.01 -5.35
N THR A 18 -9.39 7.72 -6.20
CA THR A 18 -10.58 8.43 -5.74
C THR A 18 -11.69 7.40 -5.53
N GLY A 19 -11.55 6.60 -4.47
CA GLY A 19 -12.55 5.66 -4.00
C GLY A 19 -12.90 5.98 -2.56
N CYS A 20 -14.16 6.38 -2.35
CA CYS A 20 -14.83 6.59 -1.06
C CYS A 20 -14.58 7.94 -0.35
N GLN A 21 -15.49 8.89 -0.63
CA GLN A 21 -15.83 10.06 0.21
C GLN A 21 -16.50 9.62 1.54
N ASN A 22 -15.85 8.74 2.31
CA ASN A 22 -16.23 8.49 3.69
C ASN A 22 -15.31 9.36 4.55
N GLN A 23 -15.86 10.02 5.58
CA GLN A 23 -15.14 10.90 6.51
C GLN A 23 -13.73 10.35 6.78
N ILE A 24 -12.71 11.05 6.29
CA ILE A 24 -11.32 10.63 6.42
C ILE A 24 -10.90 10.97 7.85
N GLU A 25 -11.19 10.09 8.80
CA GLU A 25 -10.77 10.26 10.21
C GLU A 25 -9.25 10.19 10.36
N ASN A 26 -8.56 9.42 9.51
CA ASN A 26 -7.10 9.42 9.43
C ASN A 26 -6.62 8.92 8.04
N PRO A 27 -6.07 9.81 7.17
CA PRO A 27 -5.61 9.42 5.83
C PRO A 27 -4.46 8.41 5.89
N GLU A 28 -3.65 8.40 6.94
CA GLU A 28 -2.57 7.44 7.09
C GLU A 28 -3.07 6.03 7.40
N MET A 29 -4.18 5.91 8.14
CA MET A 29 -4.82 4.61 8.37
C MET A 29 -5.30 3.97 7.06
N GLN A 30 -5.80 4.77 6.11
CA GLN A 30 -6.15 4.26 4.78
C GLN A 30 -4.93 3.79 4.01
N GLN A 31 -3.82 4.51 4.10
CA GLN A 31 -2.56 4.11 3.48
C GLN A 31 -2.04 2.79 4.06
N CYS A 32 -2.12 2.60 5.39
CA CYS A 32 -1.75 1.34 6.03
C CYS A 32 -2.60 0.17 5.54
N ALA A 33 -3.93 0.35 5.47
CA ALA A 33 -4.84 -0.69 4.99
C ALA A 33 -4.55 -1.07 3.52
N GLN A 34 -4.26 -0.07 2.68
CA GLN A 34 -3.94 -0.29 1.28
C GLN A 34 -2.61 -1.03 1.09
N GLN A 35 -1.58 -0.68 1.88
CA GLN A 35 -0.31 -1.40 1.87
C GLN A 35 -0.47 -2.86 2.33
N ASN A 36 -1.30 -3.10 3.36
CA ASN A 36 -1.58 -4.46 3.82
C ASN A 36 -2.23 -5.31 2.72
N TYR A 37 -3.26 -4.78 2.06
CA TYR A 37 -3.94 -5.48 0.97
C TYR A 37 -2.98 -5.82 -0.19
N GLN A 38 -2.12 -4.87 -0.59
CA GLN A 38 -1.11 -5.14 -1.63
C GLN A 38 -0.10 -6.20 -1.19
N CYS A 39 0.26 -6.23 0.08
CA CYS A 39 1.15 -7.24 0.65
C CYS A 39 0.49 -8.63 0.63
N GLU A 40 -0.77 -8.75 1.05
CA GLU A 40 -1.54 -10.01 1.04
C GLU A 40 -1.65 -10.59 -0.38
N VAL A 41 -2.04 -9.76 -1.35
CA VAL A 41 -2.12 -10.16 -2.77
C VAL A 41 -0.76 -10.62 -3.31
N ASN A 42 0.33 -10.00 -2.88
CA ASN A 42 1.68 -10.42 -3.25
C ASN A 42 2.06 -11.76 -2.59
N CYS A 43 1.65 -11.99 -1.34
CA CYS A 43 1.83 -13.26 -0.64
C CYS A 43 1.08 -14.40 -1.32
N GLU A 44 -0.18 -14.16 -1.74
CA GLU A 44 -0.96 -15.12 -2.52
C GLU A 44 -0.30 -15.45 -3.87
N GLN A 45 0.34 -14.48 -4.52
CA GLN A 45 1.05 -14.70 -5.77
C GLN A 45 2.38 -15.45 -5.59
N GLN A 46 3.06 -15.24 -4.46
CA GLN A 46 4.34 -15.88 -4.16
C GLN A 46 4.19 -17.28 -3.57
N SER A 47 3.01 -17.63 -3.05
CA SER A 47 2.73 -18.96 -2.54
C SER A 47 1.83 -19.75 -3.48
N THR A 48 2.13 -21.04 -3.65
CA THR A 48 1.17 -21.98 -4.24
C THR A 48 0.16 -22.39 -3.15
N GLY A 49 -0.83 -21.54 -2.88
CA GLY A 49 -1.91 -21.78 -1.90
C GLY A 49 -1.54 -21.43 -0.46
N GLU A 50 -2.35 -21.89 0.51
CA GLU A 50 -2.29 -21.54 1.95
C GLU A 50 -1.14 -22.23 2.74
N GLY A 51 -0.02 -22.52 2.06
CA GLY A 51 1.13 -23.19 2.65
C GLY A 51 1.86 -22.36 3.71
N MET A 52 2.91 -22.94 4.32
CA MET A 52 3.72 -22.25 5.32
C MET A 52 4.31 -20.92 4.81
N LEU A 53 4.68 -20.87 3.53
CA LEU A 53 5.18 -19.65 2.89
C LEU A 53 4.14 -18.53 2.87
N TYR A 54 2.89 -18.86 2.55
CA TYR A 54 1.76 -17.92 2.64
C TYR A 54 1.59 -17.40 4.07
N LYS A 55 1.58 -18.30 5.06
CA LYS A 55 1.41 -17.92 6.47
C LYS A 55 2.52 -16.98 6.95
N VAL A 56 3.78 -17.32 6.68
CA VAL A 56 4.91 -16.47 7.06
C VAL A 56 4.86 -15.12 6.35
N CYS A 57 4.53 -15.10 5.07
CA CYS A 57 4.40 -13.86 4.31
C CYS A 57 3.25 -13.00 4.87
N ASN A 58 2.08 -13.60 5.09
CA ASN A 58 0.92 -12.90 5.63
C ASN A 58 1.16 -12.37 7.05
N THR A 59 1.85 -13.14 7.91
CA THR A 59 2.28 -12.64 9.23
C THR A 59 3.12 -11.38 9.12
N LYS A 60 4.05 -11.30 8.15
CA LYS A 60 4.84 -10.08 7.93
C LYS A 60 3.99 -8.90 7.45
N CYS A 61 2.96 -9.15 6.62
CA CYS A 61 2.02 -8.11 6.21
C CYS A 61 1.28 -7.52 7.42
N ILE A 62 0.77 -8.39 8.29
CA ILE A 62 0.06 -8.00 9.51
C ILE A 62 0.98 -7.23 10.47
N GLU A 63 2.22 -7.67 10.64
CA GLU A 63 3.22 -6.96 11.46
C GLU A 63 3.50 -5.55 10.90
N ALA A 64 3.73 -5.44 9.59
CA ALA A 64 3.94 -4.15 8.93
C ALA A 64 2.71 -3.23 9.03
N TYR A 65 1.51 -3.79 8.88
CA TYR A 65 0.26 -3.05 9.06
C TYR A 65 0.10 -2.54 10.49
N ASN A 66 0.36 -3.38 11.50
CA ASN A 66 0.29 -2.98 12.90
C ASN A 66 1.28 -1.87 13.21
N GLN A 67 2.51 -1.96 12.70
CA GLN A 67 3.51 -0.91 12.87
C GLN A 67 3.11 0.39 12.16
N CYS A 68 2.55 0.30 10.96
CA CYS A 68 2.00 1.45 10.24
C CYS A 68 0.86 2.10 11.03
N LYS A 69 -0.05 1.29 11.58
CA LYS A 69 -1.15 1.76 12.42
C LYS A 69 -0.65 2.46 13.69
N GLU A 70 0.34 1.90 14.39
CA GLU A 70 0.93 2.55 15.57
C GLU A 70 1.54 3.91 15.23
N ASN A 71 2.25 4.00 14.09
CA ASN A 71 2.82 5.27 13.62
C ASN A 71 1.73 6.28 13.25
N ALA A 72 0.70 5.86 12.52
CA ALA A 72 -0.43 6.70 12.14
C ALA A 72 -1.23 7.21 13.36
N GLN A 73 -1.34 6.38 14.40
CA GLN A 73 -1.95 6.76 15.68
C GLN A 73 -1.05 7.71 16.48
N ALA A 74 0.27 7.49 16.48
CA ALA A 74 1.23 8.41 17.10
C ALA A 74 1.21 9.78 16.44
N LEU A 75 1.13 9.84 15.10
CA LEU A 75 1.01 11.07 14.31
C LEU A 75 -0.35 11.77 14.51
N GLY A 76 -1.43 11.01 14.70
CA GLY A 76 -2.74 11.56 15.07
C GLY A 76 -2.82 12.10 16.50
N ASN A 77 -1.99 11.59 17.43
CA ASN A 77 -1.91 12.05 18.82
C ASN A 77 -0.99 13.28 19.03
N VAL A 78 -0.34 13.80 17.97
CA VAL A 78 0.46 15.04 18.03
C VAL A 78 -0.38 16.30 17.74
N GLN A 79 -1.72 16.19 17.76
CA GLN A 79 -2.65 17.31 17.64
C GLN A 79 -3.08 17.87 19.01
#